data_AF-A0A3M1NET5-F1
#
_entry.id   AF-A0A3M1NET5-F1
#
_cell.length_a   1.000
_cell.length_b   1.000
_cell.length_c   1.000
_cell.angle_alpha   90.00
_cell.angle_beta   90.00
_cell.angle_gamma   90.00
#
_symmetry.space_group_name_H-M   'P 1'
#
loop_
_entity.id
_entity.type
_entity.pdbx_description
1 polymer ?
#
loop_
_entity_poly.entity_id
_entity_poly.type
_entity_poly.pdbx_seq_one_letter_code
_entity_poly.pdbx_strand_id
1 'polypeptide(L)'
;MSTTAEILSTPTQTQDFLPILGTDYIEFYVGNAKQAAYFYQHAFGFQPVAYRGLETGHREAASYVLRQGKVTLVLTTPYHPGNFIADHIYRHGDGVRVLALTVEDATKAFEETTKRGGRPFLTPTRLSDENGEVV
;
A
#
# COMPACT_ATOMS: atom_id res chain seq x y z
N MET A 1 35.80 -22.98 45.26
CA MET A 1 34.50 -23.02 44.56
C MET A 1 34.51 -21.89 43.55
N SER A 2 35.00 -22.16 42.34
CA SER A 2 35.14 -21.16 41.26
C SER A 2 33.86 -21.20 40.44
N THR A 3 33.02 -20.17 40.54
CA THR A 3 31.79 -20.07 39.75
C THR A 3 32.13 -19.43 38.41
N THR A 4 32.20 -20.26 37.38
CA THR A 4 32.29 -19.83 35.98
C THR A 4 31.02 -19.07 35.62
N ALA A 5 31.13 -17.78 35.31
CA ALA A 5 30.04 -16.99 34.76
C ALA A 5 29.78 -17.45 33.31
N GLU A 6 28.60 -17.99 33.06
CA GLU A 6 28.10 -18.26 31.71
C GLU A 6 27.98 -16.92 30.96
N ILE A 7 28.79 -16.79 29.90
CA ILE A 7 28.71 -15.65 28.98
C ILE A 7 27.44 -15.85 28.17
N LEU A 8 26.41 -15.06 28.47
CA LEU A 8 25.21 -14.92 27.65
C LEU A 8 25.64 -14.60 26.21
N SER A 9 25.38 -15.52 25.28
CA SER A 9 25.63 -15.33 23.86
C SER A 9 24.85 -14.11 23.37
N THR A 10 25.58 -13.09 22.92
CA THR A 10 25.02 -11.90 22.26
C THR A 10 24.03 -12.34 21.17
N PRO A 11 22.80 -11.81 21.12
CA PRO A 11 21.88 -12.15 20.03
C PRO A 11 22.55 -11.78 18.71
N THR A 12 22.76 -12.78 17.85
CA THR A 12 23.18 -12.59 16.46
C THR A 12 22.27 -11.54 15.86
N GLN A 13 22.81 -10.38 15.48
CA GLN A 13 22.02 -9.38 14.78
C GLN A 13 21.55 -10.01 13.48
N THR A 14 20.28 -10.41 13.44
CA THR A 14 19.62 -10.84 12.22
C THR A 14 19.66 -9.65 11.28
N GLN A 15 20.47 -9.75 10.22
CA GLN A 15 20.54 -8.70 9.22
C GLN A 15 19.15 -8.56 8.59
N ASP A 16 18.54 -7.37 8.75
CA ASP A 16 17.23 -7.10 8.19
C ASP A 16 17.33 -7.14 6.66
N PHE A 17 16.74 -8.17 6.07
CA PHE A 17 16.79 -8.39 4.63
C PHE A 17 15.80 -7.51 3.87
N LEU A 18 14.87 -6.86 4.58
CA LEU A 18 13.84 -5.99 4.02
C LEU A 18 13.60 -4.82 5.00
N PRO A 19 14.50 -3.82 5.05
CA PRO A 19 14.31 -2.65 5.89
C PRO A 19 13.08 -1.86 5.41
N ILE A 20 12.04 -1.83 6.25
CA ILE A 20 10.81 -1.08 6.01
C ILE A 20 11.01 0.34 6.52
N LEU A 21 10.91 1.33 5.61
CA LEU A 21 11.09 2.74 5.93
C LEU A 21 9.81 3.37 6.49
N GLY A 22 8.65 2.81 6.17
CA GLY A 22 7.36 3.28 6.67
C GLY A 22 6.18 2.81 5.82
N THR A 23 5.03 3.40 6.07
CA THR A 23 3.82 3.21 5.26
C THR A 23 3.75 4.30 4.19
N ASP A 24 3.59 3.89 2.94
CA ASP A 24 3.47 4.82 1.81
C ASP A 24 2.00 5.27 1.67
N TYR A 25 1.10 4.31 1.46
CA TYR A 25 -0.34 4.53 1.43
C TYR A 25 -1.14 3.30 1.87
N ILE A 26 -2.41 3.53 2.17
CA ILE A 26 -3.41 2.49 2.39
C ILE A 26 -4.49 2.65 1.33
N GLU A 27 -4.77 1.58 0.57
CA GLU A 27 -5.85 1.59 -0.42
C GLU A 27 -7.08 0.87 0.10
N PHE A 28 -8.21 1.57 0.01
CA PHE A 28 -9.54 1.06 0.32
C PHE A 28 -10.30 0.82 -0.98
N TYR A 29 -10.95 -0.33 -1.04
CA TYR A 29 -11.98 -0.58 -2.04
C TYR A 29 -13.32 -0.30 -1.41
N VAL A 30 -14.03 0.66 -2.01
CA VAL A 30 -15.25 1.24 -1.45
C VAL A 30 -16.33 1.32 -2.54
N GLY A 31 -17.59 1.27 -2.11
CA GLY A 31 -18.72 1.37 -3.03
C GLY A 31 -18.81 2.73 -3.72
N ASN A 32 -18.46 3.82 -3.03
CA ASN A 32 -18.45 5.17 -3.61
C ASN A 32 -17.26 5.99 -3.09
N ALA A 33 -16.19 6.03 -3.88
CA ALA A 33 -14.94 6.70 -3.54
C ALA A 33 -15.09 8.22 -3.40
N LYS A 34 -16.00 8.85 -4.14
CA LYS A 34 -16.25 10.29 -4.02
C LYS A 34 -16.90 10.64 -2.68
N GLN A 35 -17.89 9.84 -2.26
CA GLN A 35 -18.54 10.02 -0.95
C GLN A 35 -17.58 9.69 0.20
N ALA A 36 -16.82 8.60 0.07
CA ALA A 36 -15.79 8.25 1.05
C ALA A 36 -14.73 9.37 1.15
N ALA A 37 -14.29 9.93 0.02
CA ALA A 37 -13.34 11.03 0.00
C ALA A 37 -13.90 12.26 0.74
N TYR A 38 -15.14 12.64 0.42
CA TYR A 38 -15.84 13.71 1.12
C TYR A 38 -15.88 13.48 2.63
N PHE A 39 -16.22 12.26 3.07
CA PHE A 39 -16.25 11.89 4.48
C PHE A 39 -14.88 12.03 5.16
N TYR A 40 -13.82 11.45 4.61
CA TYR A 40 -12.48 11.55 5.19
C TYR A 40 -11.93 12.99 5.20
N GLN A 41 -12.28 13.79 4.19
CA GLN A 41 -11.91 15.20 4.17
C GLN A 41 -12.59 16.01 5.28
N HIS A 42 -13.91 15.85 5.46
CA HIS A 42 -14.68 16.69 6.38
C HIS A 42 -14.70 16.17 7.82
N ALA A 43 -14.72 14.86 8.01
CA ALA A 43 -14.77 14.25 9.33
C ALA A 43 -13.39 14.12 9.98
N PHE A 44 -12.34 13.86 9.17
CA PHE A 44 -10.98 13.61 9.68
C PHE A 44 -9.97 14.69 9.27
N GLY A 45 -10.32 15.62 8.37
CA GLY A 45 -9.44 16.72 7.97
C GLY A 45 -8.41 16.37 6.90
N PHE A 46 -8.57 15.23 6.20
CA PHE A 46 -7.72 14.88 5.08
C PHE A 46 -7.83 15.88 3.93
N GLN A 47 -6.75 16.05 3.17
CA GLN A 47 -6.72 16.95 2.02
C GLN A 47 -6.55 16.15 0.72
N PRO A 48 -7.24 16.53 -0.37
CA PRO A 48 -7.09 15.86 -1.66
C PRO A 48 -5.74 16.20 -2.28
N VAL A 49 -5.04 15.19 -2.81
CA VAL A 49 -3.70 15.38 -3.41
C VAL A 49 -3.60 14.87 -4.83
N ALA A 50 -4.39 13.86 -5.22
CA ALA A 50 -4.41 13.36 -6.59
C ALA A 50 -5.75 12.68 -6.90
N TYR A 51 -6.01 12.53 -8.20
CA TYR A 51 -7.21 11.88 -8.72
C TYR A 51 -6.86 11.08 -9.98
N ARG A 52 -7.52 9.93 -10.15
CA ARG A 52 -7.50 9.13 -11.38
C ARG A 52 -8.91 8.63 -11.67
N GLY A 53 -9.40 8.83 -12.88
CA GLY A 53 -10.73 8.38 -13.30
C GLY A 53 -11.01 8.71 -14.76
N LEU A 54 -12.29 8.83 -15.13
CA LEU A 54 -12.70 9.03 -16.52
C LEU A 54 -12.07 10.28 -17.15
N GLU A 55 -11.97 11.34 -16.36
CA GLU A 55 -11.39 12.64 -16.74
C GLU A 55 -9.90 12.54 -17.02
N THR A 56 -9.21 11.54 -16.44
CA THR A 56 -7.79 11.26 -16.69
C THR A 56 -7.61 10.10 -17.69
N GLY A 57 -8.66 9.70 -18.41
CA GLY A 57 -8.64 8.60 -19.37
C GLY A 57 -8.69 7.19 -18.75
N HIS A 58 -8.83 7.06 -17.44
CA HIS A 58 -8.92 5.75 -16.77
C HIS A 58 -10.37 5.27 -16.69
N ARG A 59 -10.69 4.17 -17.36
CA ARG A 59 -12.07 3.71 -17.55
C ARG A 59 -12.49 2.51 -16.70
N GLU A 60 -11.58 1.93 -15.93
CA GLU A 60 -11.88 0.75 -15.09
C GLU A 60 -12.39 1.13 -13.69
N ALA A 61 -11.83 2.19 -13.11
CA ALA A 61 -12.13 2.63 -11.75
C ALA A 61 -11.85 4.13 -11.55
N ALA A 62 -12.44 4.70 -10.50
CA ALA A 62 -12.10 6.00 -9.96
C ALA A 62 -11.29 5.83 -8.67
N SER A 63 -10.18 6.55 -8.54
CA SER A 63 -9.34 6.58 -7.35
C SER A 63 -9.14 8.02 -6.88
N TYR A 64 -9.44 8.28 -5.62
CA TYR A 64 -9.22 9.56 -4.95
C TYR A 64 -8.11 9.40 -3.94
N VAL A 65 -7.07 10.23 -4.03
CA VAL A 65 -5.94 10.20 -3.11
C VAL A 65 -6.05 11.35 -2.13
N LEU A 66 -6.06 11.01 -0.85
CA LEU A 66 -6.15 11.94 0.26
C LEU A 66 -4.92 11.82 1.16
N ARG A 67 -4.45 12.93 1.72
CA ARG A 67 -3.31 12.94 2.65
C ARG A 67 -3.57 13.82 3.87
N GLN A 68 -3.13 13.33 5.02
CA GLN A 68 -3.06 14.10 6.27
C GLN A 68 -1.72 13.79 6.96
N GLY A 69 -0.84 14.78 7.02
CA GLY A 69 0.52 14.58 7.52
C GLY A 69 1.25 13.50 6.71
N LYS A 70 1.65 12.41 7.37
CA LYS A 70 2.35 11.27 6.75
C LYS A 70 1.41 10.16 6.28
N VAL A 71 0.09 10.26 6.52
CA VAL A 71 -0.87 9.21 6.17
C VAL A 71 -1.49 9.53 4.82
N THR A 72 -1.36 8.60 3.87
CA THR A 72 -1.97 8.68 2.55
C THR A 72 -3.05 7.60 2.40
N LEU A 73 -4.26 7.99 2.03
CA LEU A 73 -5.36 7.09 1.72
C LEU A 73 -5.65 7.15 0.22
N VAL A 74 -5.82 5.98 -0.39
CA VAL A 74 -6.33 5.84 -1.75
C VAL A 74 -7.69 5.19 -1.67
N LEU A 75 -8.72 5.87 -2.16
CA LEU A 75 -10.11 5.39 -2.13
C LEU A 75 -10.51 5.04 -3.55
N THR A 76 -10.74 3.76 -3.83
CA THR A 76 -10.97 3.25 -5.18
C THR A 76 -12.35 2.61 -5.32
N THR A 77 -13.09 3.00 -6.37
CA THR A 77 -14.40 2.45 -6.73
C THR A 77 -14.38 1.97 -8.19
N PRO A 78 -14.89 0.77 -8.49
CA PRO A 78 -14.99 0.27 -9.86
C PRO A 78 -16.15 0.94 -10.61
N TYR A 79 -16.01 1.14 -11.93
CA TYR A 79 -17.13 1.62 -12.76
C TYR A 79 -18.05 0.48 -13.25
N HIS A 80 -17.51 -0.73 -13.32
CA HIS A 80 -18.19 -1.90 -13.86
C HIS A 80 -18.10 -3.10 -12.90
N PRO A 81 -19.07 -4.03 -12.93
CA PRO A 81 -18.97 -5.29 -12.19
C PRO A 81 -17.95 -6.24 -12.83
N GLY A 82 -17.67 -7.37 -12.18
CA GLY A 82 -16.84 -8.44 -12.74
C GLY A 82 -15.33 -8.19 -12.70
N ASN A 83 -14.89 -7.20 -11.91
CA ASN A 83 -13.48 -7.01 -11.58
C ASN A 83 -13.23 -7.29 -10.09
N PHE A 84 -11.96 -7.46 -9.77
CA PHE A 84 -11.52 -7.84 -8.42
C PHE A 84 -11.86 -6.77 -7.36
N ILE A 85 -12.03 -5.51 -7.75
CA ILE A 85 -12.39 -4.41 -6.86
C ILE A 85 -13.87 -4.55 -6.46
N ALA A 86 -14.76 -4.75 -7.44
CA ALA A 86 -16.18 -4.97 -7.22
C ALA A 86 -16.43 -6.23 -6.38
N ASP A 87 -15.72 -7.32 -6.68
CA ASP A 87 -15.81 -8.57 -5.94
C ASP A 87 -15.41 -8.41 -4.47
N HIS A 88 -14.37 -7.62 -4.20
CA HIS A 88 -13.95 -7.34 -2.82
C HIS A 88 -15.02 -6.58 -2.05
N ILE A 89 -15.56 -5.51 -2.64
CA ILE A 89 -16.62 -4.70 -2.04
C ILE A 89 -17.86 -5.56 -1.77
N TYR A 90 -18.23 -6.44 -2.71
CA TYR A 90 -19.37 -7.34 -2.53
C TYR A 90 -19.18 -8.31 -1.34
N ARG A 91 -17.98 -8.86 -1.17
CA ARG A 91 -17.69 -9.85 -0.12
C ARG A 91 -17.48 -9.23 1.26
N HIS A 92 -16.90 -8.04 1.33
CA HIS A 92 -16.36 -7.47 2.57
C HIS A 92 -16.97 -6.11 2.95
N GLY A 93 -17.69 -5.46 2.02
CA GLY A 93 -18.04 -4.06 2.14
C GLY A 93 -16.85 -3.14 1.89
N ASP A 94 -16.99 -1.89 2.33
CA ASP A 94 -15.93 -0.88 2.26
C ASP A 94 -14.77 -1.27 3.19
N GLY A 95 -13.58 -1.49 2.63
CA GLY A 95 -12.47 -2.01 3.43
C GLY A 95 -11.09 -1.86 2.80
N VAL A 96 -10.06 -2.02 3.64
CA VAL A 96 -8.65 -1.98 3.22
C VAL A 96 -8.34 -3.19 2.36
N ARG A 97 -7.78 -2.95 1.17
CA ARG A 97 -7.27 -4.00 0.28
C ARG A 97 -5.75 -4.05 0.25
N VAL A 98 -5.09 -2.89 0.24
CA VAL A 98 -3.64 -2.76 0.05
C VAL A 98 -3.05 -1.94 1.18
N LEU A 99 -1.97 -2.46 1.77
CA LEU A 99 -1.07 -1.72 2.65
C LEU A 99 0.27 -1.60 1.92
N ALA A 100 0.58 -0.40 1.44
CA ALA A 100 1.84 -0.13 0.75
C ALA A 100 2.93 0.28 1.76
N LEU A 101 4.10 -0.33 1.61
CA LEU A 101 5.24 -0.12 2.49
C LEU A 101 6.38 0.48 1.68
N THR A 102 6.99 1.53 2.22
CA THR A 102 8.18 2.15 1.62
C THR A 102 9.40 1.31 1.94
N VAL A 103 10.19 1.00 0.92
CA VAL A 103 11.45 0.24 1.00
C VAL A 103 12.50 0.95 0.15
N GLU A 104 13.77 0.63 0.37
CA GLU A 104 14.87 1.19 -0.43
C GLU A 104 14.85 0.69 -1.89
N ASP A 105 14.49 -0.58 -2.11
CA ASP A 105 14.42 -1.20 -3.44
C ASP A 105 13.25 -2.19 -3.51
N ALA A 106 12.20 -1.83 -4.26
CA ALA A 106 11.00 -2.63 -4.42
C ALA A 106 11.23 -3.95 -5.17
N THR A 107 12.20 -3.98 -6.10
CA THR A 107 12.52 -5.20 -6.86
C THR A 107 13.18 -6.21 -5.95
N LYS A 108 14.20 -5.77 -5.20
CA LYS A 108 14.88 -6.61 -4.21
C LYS A 108 13.92 -7.07 -3.10
N ALA A 109 13.05 -6.18 -2.61
CA ALA A 109 12.05 -6.53 -1.61
C ALA A 109 11.08 -7.61 -2.12
N PHE A 110 10.64 -7.52 -3.37
CA PHE A 110 9.79 -8.53 -4.00
C PHE A 110 10.50 -9.88 -4.15
N GLU A 111 11.74 -9.89 -4.66
CA GLU A 111 12.53 -11.12 -4.83
C GLU A 111 12.79 -11.83 -3.50
N GLU A 112 13.23 -11.08 -2.48
CA GLU A 112 13.53 -11.64 -1.17
C GLU A 112 12.26 -12.15 -0.46
N THR A 113 11.13 -11.46 -0.63
CA THR A 113 9.83 -11.88 -0.04
C THR A 113 9.28 -13.12 -0.72
N THR A 114 9.32 -13.18 -2.06
CA THR A 114 8.83 -14.34 -2.81
C THR A 114 9.70 -15.57 -2.61
N LYS A 115 11.03 -15.40 -2.53
CA LYS A 115 11.97 -16.47 -2.17
C LYS A 115 11.69 -17.10 -0.80
N ARG A 116 11.09 -16.34 0.13
CA ARG A 116 10.70 -16.80 1.48
C ARG A 116 9.25 -17.29 1.56
N GLY A 117 8.57 -17.48 0.43
CA GLY A 117 7.23 -18.05 0.37
C GLY A 117 6.09 -17.03 0.25
N GLY A 118 6.40 -15.74 0.13
CA GLY A 118 5.41 -14.73 -0.24
C GLY A 118 4.79 -15.05 -1.59
N ARG A 119 3.46 -15.02 -1.69
CA ARG A 119 2.75 -15.26 -2.94
C ARG A 119 2.73 -13.97 -3.76
N PRO A 120 3.27 -13.96 -5.00
CA PRO A 120 3.26 -12.76 -5.81
C PRO A 120 1.82 -12.41 -6.23
N PHE A 121 1.49 -11.13 -6.16
CA PHE A 121 0.24 -10.60 -6.71
C PHE A 121 0.50 -9.78 -7.98
N LEU A 122 1.49 -8.88 -7.93
CA LEU A 122 1.95 -8.07 -9.04
C LEU A 122 3.49 -8.14 -9.06
N THR A 123 4.08 -8.36 -10.23
CA THR A 123 5.53 -8.26 -10.42
C THR A 123 5.97 -6.80 -10.41
N PRO A 124 7.19 -6.48 -9.93
CA PRO A 124 7.72 -5.12 -9.95
C PRO A 124 7.56 -4.51 -11.33
N THR A 125 6.93 -3.34 -11.40
CA THR A 125 6.55 -2.69 -12.65
C THR A 125 7.06 -1.25 -12.60
N ARG A 126 7.91 -0.89 -13.56
CA ARG A 126 8.42 0.47 -13.67
C ARG A 126 7.35 1.38 -14.25
N LEU A 127 7.04 2.46 -13.54
CA LEU A 127 6.20 3.56 -14.00
C LEU A 127 7.08 4.81 -14.14
N SER A 128 6.87 5.59 -15.21
CA SER A 128 7.70 6.74 -15.55
C SER A 128 6.80 7.89 -16.02
N ASP A 129 7.11 9.10 -15.58
CA ASP A 129 6.49 10.35 -16.00
C ASP A 129 7.52 11.49 -16.09
N GLU A 130 7.05 12.72 -16.29
CA GLU A 130 7.92 13.91 -16.41
C GLU A 130 8.73 14.22 -15.14
N ASN A 131 8.34 13.69 -13.98
CA ASN A 131 8.95 13.95 -12.68
C ASN A 131 9.87 12.83 -12.20
N GLY A 132 9.97 11.72 -12.94
CA GLY A 132 10.90 10.64 -12.66
C GLY A 132 10.31 9.25 -12.87
N GLU A 133 10.88 8.27 -12.18
CA GLU A 133 10.48 6.87 -12.29
C GLU A 133 10.29 6.26 -10.90
N VAL A 134 9.33 5.33 -10.81
CA VAL A 134 9.06 4.51 -9.63
C VAL A 134 8.97 3.05 -10.04
N VAL A 135 9.40 2.15 -9.17
CA VAL A 135 9.36 0.69 -9.35
C VAL A 135 8.68 0.07 -8.15
#